data_AF-A0A538R7D6-F1
#
_entry.id   AF-A0A538R7D6-F1
#
_cell.length_a   1.000
_cell.length_b   1.000
_cell.length_c   1.000
_cell.angle_alpha   90.00
_cell.angle_beta   90.00
_cell.angle_gamma   90.00
#
_symmetry.space_group_name_H-M   'P 1'
#
loop_
_entity.id
_entity.type
_entity.pdbx_description
1 polymer ?
#
loop_
_entity_poly.entity_id
_entity_poly.type
_entity_poly.pdbx_seq_one_letter_code
_entity_poly.pdbx_strand_id
1 'polypeptide(L)' 'MLSAAMLRDHVEQRDAAARLRAGIAAALASPGTRTGDLGGRASTAQYTDAVIRAMA' A
#
# COMPACT_ATOMS: atom_id res chain seq x y z
N MET A 1 -1.83 -2.52 -6.81
CA MET A 1 -0.57 -2.20 -6.09
C MET A 1 0.30 -3.43 -5.89
N LEU A 2 -0.19 -4.55 -5.36
CA LEU A 2 0.65 -5.76 -5.16
C LEU A 2 1.24 -6.31 -6.47
N SER A 3 0.52 -6.24 -7.59
CA SER A 3 1.07 -6.54 -8.92
C SER A 3 2.27 -5.67 -9.29
N ALA A 4 2.26 -4.39 -8.92
CA ALA A 4 3.40 -3.51 -9.12
C ALA A 4 4.60 -3.91 -8.24
N ALA A 5 4.37 -4.38 -7.01
CA ALA A 5 5.44 -4.93 -6.17
C ALA A 5 6.04 -6.21 -6.79
N MET A 6 5.20 -7.10 -7.35
CA MET A 6 5.68 -8.28 -8.08
C MET A 6 6.49 -7.91 -9.33
N LEU A 7 6.03 -6.91 -10.10
CA LEU A 7 6.79 -6.38 -11.23
C LEU A 7 8.14 -5.82 -10.78
N ARG A 8 8.18 -5.08 -9.66
CA ARG A 8 9.43 -4.52 -9.11
C ARG A 8 10.40 -5.62 -8.69
N ASP A 9 9.93 -6.72 -8.09
CA ASP A 9 10.80 -7.88 -7.84
C ASP A 9 11.36 -8.44 -9.14
N HIS A 10 10.52 -8.60 -10.17
CA HIS A 10 10.91 -9.14 -11.47
C HIS A 10 11.96 -8.30 -12.19
N VAL A 11 11.91 -6.97 -12.05
CA VAL A 11 12.92 -6.04 -12.61
C VAL A 11 14.06 -5.74 -11.64
N GLU A 12 14.29 -6.62 -10.65
CA GLU A 12 15.40 -6.54 -9.67
C GLU A 12 15.40 -5.28 -8.79
N GLN A 13 14.23 -4.66 -8.57
CA GLN A 13 14.03 -3.51 -7.69
C GLN A 13 13.43 -3.91 -6.34
N ARG A 14 14.12 -4.83 -5.65
CA ARG A 14 13.62 -5.51 -4.45
C ARG A 14 13.39 -4.57 -3.26
N ASP A 15 14.25 -3.58 -3.05
CA ASP A 15 14.08 -2.60 -1.96
C ASP A 15 12.82 -1.75 -2.13
N ALA A 16 12.56 -1.29 -3.36
CA ALA A 16 11.35 -0.54 -3.68
C ALA A 16 10.09 -1.40 -3.50
N ALA A 17 10.16 -2.67 -3.88
CA ALA A 17 9.07 -3.62 -3.71
C ALA A 17 8.78 -3.92 -2.23
N ALA A 18 9.84 -4.09 -1.41
CA ALA A 18 9.74 -4.27 0.03
C ALA A 18 9.08 -3.06 0.72
N ARG A 19 9.54 -1.84 0.40
CA ARG A 19 8.94 -0.60 0.92
C ARG A 19 7.46 -0.48 0.57
N LEU A 20 7.08 -0.77 -0.68
CA LEU A 20 5.69 -0.72 -1.11
C LEU A 20 4.82 -1.73 -0.35
N ARG A 21 5.30 -2.97 -0.17
CA ARG A 21 4.58 -3.99 0.62
C ARG A 21 4.40 -3.58 2.07
N ALA A 22 5.45 -3.04 2.70
CA ALA A 22 5.39 -2.54 4.06
C ALA A 22 4.36 -1.41 4.21
N GLY A 23 4.37 -0.42 3.30
CA GLY A 23 3.40 0.67 3.30
C GLY A 23 1.95 0.20 3.12
N ILE A 24 1.72 -0.79 2.25
CA ILE A 24 0.40 -1.41 2.07
C ILE A 24 -0.06 -2.11 3.35
N ALA A 25 0.80 -2.92 3.97
CA ALA A 25 0.47 -3.63 5.21
C ALA A 25 0.13 -2.65 6.35
N ALA A 26 0.94 -1.61 6.53
CA ALA A 26 0.72 -0.58 7.54
C ALA A 26 -0.58 0.22 7.28
N ALA A 27 -0.86 0.60 6.03
CA ALA A 27 -2.09 1.30 5.68
C ALA A 27 -3.35 0.42 5.85
N LEU A 28 -3.26 -0.90 5.70
CA LEU A 28 -4.39 -1.80 5.95
C LEU A 28 -4.60 -2.13 7.43
N ALA A 29 -3.56 -2.02 8.25
CA ALA A 29 -3.63 -2.29 9.69
C ALA A 29 -4.57 -1.30 10.42
N SER A 30 -4.62 -0.04 9.98
CA SER A 30 -5.55 0.96 10.53
C SER A 30 -6.93 0.89 9.86
N PRO A 31 -8.03 0.70 10.62
CA PRO A 31 -9.38 0.71 10.04
C PRO A 31 -9.75 2.02 9.35
N GLY A 32 -9.21 3.15 9.82
CA GLY A 32 -9.52 4.49 9.30
C GLY A 32 -8.99 4.76 7.89
N THR A 33 -8.02 3.98 7.42
CA THR A 33 -7.40 4.12 6.10
C THR A 33 -7.94 3.13 5.08
N ARG A 34 -8.77 2.17 5.49
CA ARG A 34 -9.36 1.17 4.58
C ARG A 34 -10.40 1.78 3.66
N THR A 35 -10.49 1.23 2.46
CA THR A 35 -11.54 1.54 1.49
C THR A 35 -12.87 0.90 1.88
N GLY A 36 -13.96 1.35 1.26
CA GLY A 36 -15.32 0.92 1.58
C GLY A 36 -15.57 -0.59 1.44
N ASP A 37 -14.97 -1.21 0.44
CA ASP A 37 -15.03 -2.67 0.20
C ASP A 37 -14.39 -3.50 1.32
N LEU A 38 -13.52 -2.90 2.14
CA LEU A 38 -12.88 -3.52 3.31
C LEU A 38 -13.49 -3.05 4.63
N GLY A 39 -14.71 -2.50 4.59
CA GLY A 39 -15.44 -2.00 5.77
C GLY A 39 -14.94 -0.65 6.29
N GLY A 40 -14.11 0.06 5.52
CA GLY A 40 -13.65 1.41 5.83
C GLY A 40 -14.50 2.50 5.19
N ARG A 41 -13.97 3.73 5.18
CA ARG A 41 -14.62 4.90 4.57
C ARG A 41 -13.69 5.72 3.69
N ALA A 42 -12.43 5.30 3.55
CA ALA A 42 -11.46 6.02 2.74
C ALA A 42 -11.76 5.84 1.24
N SER A 43 -11.54 6.89 0.46
CA SER A 43 -11.47 6.79 -0.99
C SER A 43 -10.17 6.10 -1.42
N THR A 44 -10.09 5.66 -2.67
CA THR A 44 -8.86 5.11 -3.25
C THR A 44 -7.69 6.09 -3.18
N ALA A 45 -7.95 7.40 -3.35
CA ALA A 45 -6.94 8.44 -3.20
C ALA A 45 -6.45 8.54 -1.74
N GLN A 46 -7.37 8.59 -0.77
CA GLN A 46 -7.03 8.65 0.65
C GLN A 46 -6.24 7.41 1.12
N TYR A 47 -6.61 6.22 0.63
CA TYR A 47 -5.84 5.01 0.87
C TYR A 47 -4.44 5.09 0.25
N THR A 48 -4.32 5.60 -0.98
CA THR A 48 -3.02 5.78 -1.63
C THR A 48 -2.12 6.74 -0.84
N ASP A 49 -2.65 7.86 -0.36
CA ASP A 49 -1.90 8.78 0.50
C ASP A 49 -1.46 8.13 1.81
N ALA A 50 -2.30 7.26 2.39
CA ALA A 50 -1.95 6.50 3.58
C ALA A 50 -0.79 5.53 3.33
N VAL A 51 -0.80 4.82 2.19
CA VAL A 51 0.31 3.96 1.76
C VAL A 51 1.60 4.78 1.60
N ILE A 52 1.55 5.92 0.90
CA ILE A 52 2.72 6.78 0.69
C ILE A 52 3.31 7.26 2.03
N ARG A 53 2.45 7.72 2.96
CA ARG A 53 2.90 8.14 4.30
C ARG A 53 3.55 7.02 5.09
N ALA A 54 3.12 5.77 4.89
CA ALA A 54 3.65 4.60 5.59
C ALA A 54 4.93 4.01 4.95
N MET A 55 5.36 4.51 3.79
CA MET A 55 6.60 4.09 3.10
C MET A 55 7.84 4.93 3.50
N ALA A 56 7.68 5.82 4.48
CA ALA A 56 8.72 6.69 5.03
C ALA A 56 9.74 5.91 5.86
#